data_AF-A0A8T5QD54-F1
#
_entry.id   AF-A0A8T5QD54-F1
#
_cell.length_a   1.000
_cell.length_b   1.000
_cell.length_c   1.000
_cell.angle_alpha   90.00
_cell.angle_beta   90.00
_cell.angle_gamma   90.00
#
_symmetry.space_group_name_H-M   'P 1'
#
loop_
_entity.id
_entity.type
_entity.pdbx_description
1 polymer ?
#
loop_
_entity_poly.entity_id
_entity_poly.type
_entity_poly.pdbx_seq_one_letter_code
_entity_poly.pdbx_strand_id
1 'polypeptide(L)' 'MQFSIKKAKKVIKENQDLINVFEELDKTGVYRKATYKKRVNFTVDEELFNRFRSYCKKKNIKMSSKIEECIRKEMKTTNK' A
#
# COMPACT_ATOMS: atom_id res chain seq x y z
N MET A 1 15.36 35.30 -1.96
CA MET A 1 15.09 34.01 -1.25
C MET A 1 16.16 33.00 -1.64
N GLN A 2 17.16 32.73 -0.81
CA GLN A 2 18.09 31.62 -1.05
C GLN A 2 17.42 30.30 -0.63
N PHE A 3 16.79 29.60 -1.58
CA PHE A 3 16.34 28.24 -1.35
C PHE A 3 17.58 27.34 -1.16
N SER A 4 17.79 26.86 0.06
CA SER A 4 18.87 25.91 0.35
C SER A 4 18.67 24.62 -0.47
N ILE A 5 19.55 24.36 -1.43
CA ILE A 5 19.56 23.16 -2.30
C ILE A 5 19.45 21.88 -1.47
N LYS A 6 20.01 21.85 -0.26
CA LYS A 6 19.89 20.74 0.70
C LYS A 6 18.44 20.46 1.14
N LYS A 7 17.65 21.51 1.40
CA LYS A 7 16.24 21.37 1.76
C LYS A 7 15.41 20.87 0.58
N ALA A 8 15.67 21.40 -0.62
CA ALA A 8 15.00 20.95 -1.84
C ALA A 8 15.25 19.46 -2.12
N LYS A 9 16.51 19.00 -2.03
CA LYS A 9 16.85 17.57 -2.20
C LYS A 9 16.16 16.65 -1.19
N LYS A 10 15.99 17.11 0.05
CA LYS A 10 15.28 16.33 1.08
C LYS A 10 13.79 16.19 0.75
N VAL A 11 13.14 17.30 0.40
CA VAL A 11 11.71 17.31 0.01
C VAL A 11 11.46 16.45 -1.22
N ILE A 12 12.36 16.48 -2.22
CA ILE A 12 12.28 15.63 -3.41
C ILE A 12 12.35 14.15 -3.02
N LYS A 13 13.30 13.77 -2.16
CA LYS A 13 13.45 12.38 -1.71
C LYS A 13 12.25 11.89 -0.90
N GLU A 14 11.66 12.74 -0.08
CA GLU A 14 10.47 12.43 0.74
C GLU A 14 9.18 12.34 -0.10
N ASN A 15 9.14 12.96 -1.28
CA ASN A 15 7.96 13.01 -2.15
C ASN A 15 8.22 12.38 -3.53
N GLN A 16 9.23 11.49 -3.61
CA GLN A 16 9.67 10.88 -4.87
C GLN A 16 8.52 10.17 -5.59
N ASP A 17 7.63 9.51 -4.85
CA ASP A 17 6.45 8.85 -5.41
C ASP A 17 5.48 9.83 -6.08
N LEU A 18 5.28 11.02 -5.50
CA LEU A 18 4.45 12.05 -6.09
C LEU A 18 5.08 12.62 -7.36
N ILE A 19 6.40 12.85 -7.33
CA ILE A 19 7.15 13.34 -8.49
C ILE A 19 7.07 12.34 -9.65
N ASN A 20 7.24 11.05 -9.37
CA ASN A 20 7.10 9.99 -10.37
C ASN A 20 5.69 9.96 -10.99
N VAL A 21 4.64 10.19 -10.19
CA VAL A 21 3.25 10.28 -10.68
C VAL A 21 3.05 11.50 -11.58
N PHE A 22 3.66 12.64 -11.24
CA PHE A 22 3.61 13.83 -12.10
C PHE A 22 4.40 13.63 -13.40
N GLU A 23 5.56 12.98 -13.36
CA GLU A 23 6.31 12.64 -14.58
C GLU A 23 5.57 11.64 -15.48
N GLU A 24 4.89 10.64 -14.91
CA GLU A 24 4.05 9.73 -15.69
C GLU A 24 2.82 10.44 -16.28
N LEU A 25 2.23 11.39 -15.56
CA LEU A 25 1.12 12.21 -16.06
C LEU A 25 1.56 13.05 -17.26
N ASP A 26 2.73 13.69 -17.18
CA ASP A 26 3.28 14.54 -18.26
C ASP A 26 3.57 13.71 -19.52
N LYS A 27 4.13 12.50 -19.34
CA LYS A 27 4.45 11.59 -20.45
C LYS A 27 3.23 10.92 -21.09
N THR A 28 2.18 10.65 -20.33
CA THR A 28 1.07 9.79 -20.79
C THR A 28 -0.27 10.52 -20.92
N GLY A 29 -0.41 11.72 -20.34
CA GLY A 29 -1.68 12.45 -20.25
C GLY A 29 -2.71 11.80 -19.32
N VAL A 30 -2.38 10.70 -18.66
CA VAL A 30 -3.30 9.92 -17.82
C VAL A 30 -2.83 9.96 -16.36
N TYR A 31 -3.68 10.51 -15.49
CA TYR A 31 -3.45 10.47 -14.04
C TYR A 31 -3.68 9.05 -13.52
N ARG A 32 -2.66 8.20 -13.60
CA ARG A 32 -2.62 6.94 -12.86
C ARG A 32 -2.55 7.29 -11.38
N LYS A 33 -3.72 7.38 -10.73
CA LYS A 33 -3.83 7.52 -9.26
C LYS A 33 -2.80 6.59 -8.65
N ALA A 34 -1.84 7.15 -7.92
CA ALA A 34 -0.84 6.38 -7.18
C ALA A 34 -1.54 5.18 -6.57
N THR A 35 -1.23 3.98 -7.05
CA THR A 35 -1.98 2.81 -6.63
C THR A 35 -1.49 2.50 -5.21
N TYR A 36 -2.13 3.07 -4.20
CA TYR A 36 -1.76 2.93 -2.78
C TYR A 36 -1.78 1.47 -2.28
N LYS A 37 -2.23 0.54 -3.14
CA LYS A 37 -2.26 -0.89 -2.88
C LYS A 37 -1.18 -1.58 -3.69
N LYS A 38 -0.17 -2.09 -2.99
CA LYS A 38 0.82 -2.99 -3.56
C LYS A 38 0.25 -4.40 -3.62
N ARG A 39 0.38 -5.08 -4.77
CA ARG A 39 0.07 -6.51 -4.87
C ARG A 39 1.20 -7.29 -4.20
N VAL A 40 0.86 -8.18 -3.28
CA VAL A 40 1.82 -8.99 -2.53
C VAL A 40 1.44 -10.46 -2.75
N ASN A 41 2.43 -11.27 -3.10
CA ASN A 41 2.29 -12.71 -3.22
C ASN A 41 2.87 -13.33 -1.95
N PHE A 42 2.09 -14.15 -1.26
CA PHE A 42 2.56 -14.92 -0.12
C PHE A 42 1.88 -16.29 -0.14
N THR A 43 2.58 -17.27 0.42
CA THR A 43 2.08 -18.63 0.54
C THR A 43 1.40 -18.79 1.89
N VAL A 44 0.29 -19.53 1.91
CA VAL A 44 -0.46 -19.89 3.12
C VAL A 44 -0.75 -21.37 3.04
N ASP A 45 -0.80 -22.02 4.19
CA ASP A 45 -1.33 -23.37 4.30
C ASP A 45 -2.73 -23.49 3.64
N GLU A 46 -2.95 -24.59 2.91
CA GLU A 46 -4.15 -24.82 2.13
C GLU A 46 -5.40 -24.97 3.01
N GLU A 47 -5.27 -25.69 4.14
CA GLU A 47 -6.38 -25.89 5.06
C GLU A 47 -6.78 -24.56 5.70
N LEU A 48 -5.80 -23.77 6.13
CA LEU A 48 -6.01 -22.43 6.66
C LEU A 48 -6.68 -21.51 5.64
N PHE A 49 -6.25 -21.54 4.38
CA PHE A 49 -6.85 -20.75 3.31
C PHE A 49 -8.32 -21.13 3.09
N ASN A 50 -8.63 -22.43 3.06
CA ASN A 50 -10.00 -22.93 2.87
C ASN A 50 -10.93 -22.54 4.02
N ARG A 51 -10.44 -22.64 5.27
CA ARG A 51 -11.16 -22.19 6.46
C ARG A 51 -11.39 -20.67 6.42
N PHE A 52 -10.36 -19.88 6.08
CA PHE A 52 -10.45 -18.42 5.98
C PHE A 52 -11.41 -17.98 4.88
N ARG A 53 -11.35 -18.61 3.70
CA ARG A 53 -12.26 -18.36 2.59
C ARG A 53 -13.71 -18.63 2.98
N SER A 54 -13.95 -19.75 3.66
CA SER A 54 -15.29 -20.11 4.15
C SER A 54 -15.80 -19.10 5.18
N TYR A 55 -14.94 -18.65 6.10
CA TYR A 55 -15.26 -17.61 7.07
C TYR A 55 -15.67 -16.30 6.39
N CYS A 56 -14.88 -15.82 5.44
CA CYS A 56 -15.18 -14.58 4.70
C CYS A 56 -16.47 -14.70 3.89
N LYS A 57 -16.73 -15.85 3.27
CA LYS A 57 -17.96 -16.11 2.52
C LYS A 57 -19.19 -16.09 3.44
N LYS A 58 -19.14 -16.78 4.58
CA LYS A 58 -20.24 -16.82 5.56
C LYS A 58 -20.60 -15.43 6.12
N LYS A 59 -19.60 -14.56 6.28
CA LYS A 59 -19.79 -13.21 6.82
C LYS A 59 -19.97 -12.12 5.76
N ASN A 60 -19.96 -12.46 4.48
CA ASN A 60 -20.01 -11.52 3.36
C ASN A 60 -18.90 -10.43 3.41
N ILE A 61 -17.67 -10.83 3.75
CA ILE A 61 -16.51 -9.93 3.89
C ILE A 61 -15.50 -10.18 2.78
N LYS A 62 -14.88 -9.12 2.26
CA LYS A 62 -13.75 -9.22 1.32
C LYS A 62 -12.51 -9.75 2.04
N MET A 63 -11.94 -10.86 1.54
CA MET A 63 -10.73 -11.47 2.10
C MET A 63 -9.57 -10.48 2.23
N SER A 64 -9.33 -9.68 1.19
CA SER A 64 -8.27 -8.67 1.18
C SER A 64 -8.40 -7.66 2.32
N SER A 65 -9.64 -7.22 2.62
CA SER A 65 -9.90 -6.28 3.71
C SER A 65 -9.62 -6.90 5.07
N LYS A 66 -9.95 -8.18 5.24
CA LYS A 66 -9.71 -8.89 6.51
C LYS A 66 -8.22 -9.18 6.73
N ILE A 67 -7.49 -9.54 5.68
CA ILE A 67 -6.03 -9.71 5.73
C ILE A 67 -5.37 -8.37 6.11
N GLU A 68 -5.79 -7.27 5.48
CA GLU A 68 -5.25 -5.94 5.80
C GLU A 68 -5.55 -5.52 7.25
N GLU A 69 -6.74 -5.82 7.76
CA GLU A 69 -7.11 -5.59 9.16
C GLU A 69 -6.22 -6.38 10.12
N CYS A 70 -5.98 -7.67 9.83
CA CYS A 70 -5.09 -8.53 10.61
C CYS A 70 -3.67 -7.98 10.63
N ILE A 71 -3.11 -7.62 9.46
CA ILE A 71 -1.77 -7.03 9.37
C ILE A 71 -1.68 -5.74 10.20
N ARG A 72 -2.67 -4.85 10.08
CA ARG A 72 -2.71 -3.59 10.86
C ARG A 72 -2.81 -3.82 12.36
N LYS A 73 -3.52 -4.87 12.79
CA LYS A 73 -3.63 -5.24 14.21
C LYS A 73 -2.29 -5.73 14.76
N GLU A 74 -1.65 -6.66 14.05
CA GLU A 74 -0.34 -7.19 14.44
C GLU A 74 0.71 -6.07 14.53
N MET A 75 0.79 -5.19 13.52
CA MET A 75 1.74 -4.07 13.51
C MET A 75 1.53 -3.05 14.65
N LYS A 76 0.31 -2.91 15.18
CA LYS A 76 0.05 -2.04 16.34
C LYS A 76 0.52 -2.67 17.65
N THR A 77 0.47 -3.99 17.75
CA THR A 77 0.89 -4.74 18.94
C THR A 77 2.41 -4.72 19.10
N THR A 78 3.17 -4.68 18.00
CA THR A 78 4.64 -4.68 18.01
C THR A 78 5.26 -3.35 18.47
N ASN A 79 4.49 -2.26 18.51
CA ASN A 79 4.98 -0.92 18.90
C ASN A 79 4.70 -0.58 20.38
N LYS A 80 4.55 -1.58 21.24
CA LYS A 80 4.27 -1.42 22.67
C LYS A 80 5.30 -2.19 23.50
#